data_AF-N6UPX0-F1
#
_entry.id   AF-N6UPX0-F1
#
_cell.length_a   1.000
_cell.length_b   1.000
_cell.length_c   1.000
_cell.angle_alpha   90.00
_cell.angle_beta   90.00
_cell.angle_gamma   90.00
#
_symmetry.space_group_name_H-M   'P 1'
#
loop_
_entity.id
_entity.type
_entity.pdbx_description
1 polymer ?
#
loop_
_entity_poly.entity_id
_entity_poly.type
_entity_poly.pdbx_seq_one_letter_code
_entity_poly.pdbx_strand_id
1 'polypeptide(L)'
;MYEKMCQIDESAPTDEEHKLKGVTKPRYMVWRETISSTATLGFRIEGIRNSDGTSSKDFKTTKSKEQIMAAFQSFTEGFPHVVPKYIQRLKAIKATLGQSTFFETHEVIGSSLLFVHDRYNANVWLIDFAKTIHLPADVTISHNSKWKVGNHEDGYLIGINNLIKIFMAVLENQPICVSPPLNLEEPSIAPTPKEKLENT
;
A
#
# COMPACT_ATOMS: atom_id res chain seq x y z
N MET A 1 15.93 14.17 -17.32
CA MET A 1 16.11 13.05 -16.35
C MET A 1 17.38 13.24 -15.53
N TYR A 2 18.48 13.64 -16.16
CA TYR A 2 19.77 13.91 -15.48
C TYR A 2 19.62 14.90 -14.32
N GLU A 3 19.05 16.08 -14.57
CA GLU A 3 18.85 17.09 -13.51
C GLU A 3 18.04 16.56 -12.32
N LYS A 4 16.98 15.78 -12.58
CA LYS A 4 16.16 15.14 -11.53
C LYS A 4 16.93 14.09 -10.74
N MET A 5 17.92 13.46 -11.36
CA MET A 5 18.80 12.48 -10.74
C MET A 5 19.77 13.19 -9.80
N CYS A 6 20.46 14.23 -10.28
CA CYS A 6 21.36 15.06 -9.48
C CYS A 6 20.65 15.75 -8.31
N GLN A 7 19.42 16.22 -8.49
CA GLN A 7 18.62 16.82 -7.41
C GLN A 7 18.36 15.88 -6.22
N ILE A 8 18.44 14.57 -6.43
CA ILE A 8 18.23 13.55 -5.39
C ILE A 8 19.58 13.05 -4.88
N ASP A 9 20.52 12.80 -5.78
CA ASP A 9 21.88 12.34 -5.50
C ASP A 9 22.81 12.82 -6.61
N GLU A 10 23.66 13.80 -6.28
CA GLU A 10 24.64 14.38 -7.21
C GLU A 10 25.70 13.36 -7.64
N SER A 11 25.94 12.31 -6.85
CA SER A 11 26.96 11.29 -7.12
C SER A 11 26.44 10.11 -7.94
N ALA A 12 25.13 10.06 -8.20
CA ALA A 12 24.52 8.92 -8.89
C ALA A 12 24.81 8.81 -10.40
N PRO A 13 24.94 9.90 -11.17
CA PRO A 13 25.34 9.81 -12.58
C PRO A 13 26.83 9.45 -12.73
N THR A 14 27.20 8.79 -13.82
CA THR A 14 28.62 8.52 -14.14
C THR A 14 29.32 9.78 -14.68
N ASP A 15 30.65 9.77 -14.74
CA ASP A 15 31.45 10.88 -15.29
C ASP A 15 31.03 11.23 -16.73
N GLU A 16 30.75 10.23 -17.57
CA GLU A 16 30.22 10.44 -18.92
C GLU A 16 28.82 11.08 -18.90
N GLU A 17 27.93 10.63 -18.00
CA GLU A 17 26.58 11.19 -17.85
C GLU A 17 26.62 12.65 -17.37
N HIS A 18 27.56 13.00 -16.49
CA HIS A 18 27.86 14.36 -16.07
C HIS A 18 28.37 15.21 -17.24
N LYS A 19 29.34 14.70 -18.00
CA LYS A 19 29.91 15.40 -19.16
C LYS A 19 28.85 15.70 -20.22
N LEU A 20 27.94 14.77 -20.46
CA LEU A 20 26.85 14.91 -21.43
C LEU A 20 25.63 15.66 -20.86
N LYS A 21 25.59 15.92 -19.55
CA LYS A 21 24.42 16.43 -18.81
C LYS A 21 23.14 15.65 -19.15
N GLY A 22 23.28 14.33 -19.31
CA GLY A 22 22.27 13.48 -19.93
C GLY A 22 22.30 12.06 -19.39
N VAL A 23 21.12 11.51 -19.10
CA VAL A 23 20.92 10.10 -18.78
C VAL A 23 19.77 9.56 -19.61
N THR A 24 19.88 8.31 -20.05
CA THR A 24 18.80 7.66 -20.79
C THR A 24 17.62 7.37 -19.88
N LYS A 25 16.42 7.24 -20.46
CA LYS A 25 15.21 6.91 -19.69
C LYS A 25 15.32 5.55 -18.98
N PRO A 26 15.75 4.45 -19.62
CA PRO A 26 15.90 3.16 -18.93
C PRO A 26 16.88 3.23 -17.75
N ARG A 27 18.03 3.90 -17.93
CA ARG A 27 19.02 4.13 -16.88
C ARG A 27 18.44 4.87 -15.67
N TYR A 28 17.70 5.95 -15.91
CA TYR A 28 17.02 6.71 -14.85
C TYR A 28 15.97 5.86 -14.13
N MET A 29 15.19 5.06 -14.87
CA MET A 29 14.16 4.19 -14.29
C MET A 29 14.77 3.11 -13.40
N VAL A 30 15.81 2.41 -13.86
CA VAL A 30 16.52 1.41 -13.05
C VAL A 30 17.10 2.05 -11.79
N TRP A 31 17.74 3.21 -11.90
CA TRP A 31 18.23 3.91 -10.71
C TRP A 31 17.11 4.32 -9.75
N ARG A 32 15.97 4.81 -10.26
CA ARG A 32 14.79 5.10 -9.41
C ARG A 32 14.28 3.87 -8.67
N GLU A 33 14.36 2.70 -9.28
CA GLU A 33 13.97 1.44 -8.65
C GLU A 33 14.93 1.04 -7.52
N THR A 34 16.24 1.35 -7.64
CA THR A 34 17.23 1.01 -6.61
C THR A 34 17.21 1.94 -5.39
N ILE A 35 16.80 3.20 -5.56
CA ILE A 35 16.68 4.17 -4.45
C ILE A 35 15.30 4.13 -3.77
N SER A 36 14.33 3.42 -4.36
CA SER A 36 13.00 3.19 -3.78
C SER A 36 12.85 1.74 -3.30
N SER A 37 11.66 1.42 -2.79
CA SER A 37 11.28 0.06 -2.41
C SER A 37 10.98 -0.87 -3.59
N THR A 38 10.99 -0.38 -4.84
CA THR A 38 10.59 -1.19 -6.01
C THR A 38 11.47 -2.43 -6.17
N ALA A 39 12.80 -2.27 -6.15
CA ALA A 39 13.73 -3.38 -6.37
C ALA A 39 13.73 -4.44 -5.24
N THR A 40 13.35 -4.05 -4.02
CA THR A 40 13.41 -4.93 -2.83
C THR A 40 12.04 -5.49 -2.44
N LEU A 41 10.98 -4.70 -2.57
CA LEU A 41 9.63 -5.02 -2.13
C LEU A 41 8.63 -5.21 -3.28
N GLY A 42 8.98 -4.87 -4.52
CA GLY A 42 8.09 -5.02 -5.68
C GLY A 42 7.03 -3.93 -5.82
N PHE A 43 7.11 -2.85 -5.03
CA PHE A 43 6.26 -1.66 -5.14
C PHE A 43 6.98 -0.45 -4.56
N ARG A 44 6.42 0.75 -4.77
CA ARG A 44 6.81 1.97 -4.07
C ARG A 44 5.59 2.87 -3.88
N ILE A 45 5.66 3.78 -2.92
CA ILE A 45 4.64 4.82 -2.72
C ILE A 45 4.94 5.96 -3.69
N GLU A 46 3.99 6.33 -4.54
CA GLU A 46 4.13 7.48 -5.45
C GLU A 46 3.64 8.79 -4.80
N GLY A 47 2.64 8.70 -3.93
CA GLY A 47 2.09 9.85 -3.23
C GLY A 47 0.96 9.49 -2.29
N ILE A 48 0.68 10.41 -1.38
CA ILE A 48 -0.39 10.31 -0.39
C ILE A 48 -1.15 11.62 -0.39
N ARG A 49 -2.49 11.55 -0.31
CA ARG A 49 -3.36 12.70 -0.09
C ARG A 49 -4.22 12.43 1.13
N ASN A 50 -4.14 13.33 2.11
CA ASN A 50 -4.86 13.24 3.37
C ASN A 50 -6.20 13.97 3.29
N SER A 51 -7.08 13.69 4.27
CA SER A 51 -8.41 14.30 4.36
C SER A 51 -8.39 15.80 4.67
N ASP A 52 -7.33 16.28 5.31
CA ASP A 52 -7.09 17.71 5.58
C ASP A 52 -6.67 18.49 4.32
N GLY A 53 -6.58 17.82 3.17
CA GLY A 53 -6.18 18.39 1.88
C GLY A 53 -4.68 18.38 1.63
N THR A 54 -3.86 18.04 2.63
CA THR A 54 -2.41 17.92 2.45
C THR A 54 -2.08 16.77 1.51
N SER A 55 -1.05 16.97 0.68
CA SER A 55 -0.58 15.96 -0.27
C SER A 55 0.93 15.89 -0.23
N SER A 56 1.47 14.67 -0.13
CA SER A 56 2.91 14.41 -0.21
C SER A 56 3.21 13.57 -1.45
N LYS A 57 4.29 13.94 -2.15
CA LYS A 57 4.90 13.16 -3.23
C LYS A 57 6.37 12.87 -2.96
N ASP A 58 6.83 13.15 -1.75
CA ASP A 58 8.24 13.01 -1.40
C ASP A 58 8.56 11.61 -0.88
N PHE A 59 8.36 10.62 -1.76
CA PHE A 59 8.60 9.20 -1.46
C PHE A 59 9.71 8.60 -2.35
N LYS A 60 10.49 9.47 -3.00
CA LYS A 60 11.51 9.08 -3.99
C LYS A 60 12.57 8.15 -3.39
N THR A 61 12.88 8.32 -2.11
CA THR A 61 13.89 7.56 -1.35
C THR A 61 13.28 6.68 -0.25
N THR A 62 11.96 6.52 -0.23
CA THR A 62 11.25 5.64 0.72
C THR A 62 11.46 4.19 0.32
N LYS A 63 12.41 3.55 0.99
CA LYS A 63 12.96 2.25 0.58
C LYS A 63 12.86 1.19 1.67
N SER A 64 13.11 1.54 2.92
CA SER A 64 13.12 0.57 4.01
C SER A 64 11.70 0.15 4.39
N LYS A 65 11.55 -1.06 4.95
CA LYS A 65 10.25 -1.55 5.40
C LYS A 65 9.66 -0.65 6.48
N GLU A 66 10.51 -0.12 7.35
CA GLU A 66 10.17 0.77 8.47
C GLU A 66 9.63 2.11 7.95
N GLN A 67 10.29 2.70 6.95
CA GLN A 67 9.80 3.94 6.31
C GLN A 67 8.43 3.73 5.66
N ILE A 68 8.23 2.60 4.99
CA ILE A 68 6.95 2.25 4.36
C ILE A 68 5.86 2.01 5.41
N MET A 69 6.18 1.31 6.50
CA MET A 69 5.26 1.09 7.62
C MET A 69 4.84 2.42 8.25
N ALA A 70 5.79 3.33 8.51
CA ALA A 70 5.50 4.65 9.05
C ALA A 70 4.57 5.46 8.12
N ALA A 71 4.80 5.41 6.81
CA ALA A 71 3.93 6.06 5.82
C ALA A 71 2.50 5.49 5.85
N PHE A 72 2.34 4.16 5.94
CA PHE A 72 1.00 3.56 6.06
C PHE A 72 0.32 3.83 7.40
N GLN A 73 1.08 3.85 8.50
CA GLN A 73 0.56 4.22 9.82
C GLN A 73 0.02 5.65 9.80
N SER A 74 0.81 6.61 9.30
CA SER A 74 0.36 8.00 9.15
C SER A 74 -0.85 8.11 8.22
N PHE A 75 -0.86 7.39 7.10
CA PHE A 75 -1.98 7.42 6.15
C PHE A 75 -3.30 6.87 6.72
N THR A 76 -3.22 5.96 7.70
CA THR A 76 -4.39 5.29 8.29
C THR A 76 -4.70 5.76 9.71
N GLU A 77 -3.98 6.77 10.19
CA GLU A 77 -4.13 7.34 11.52
C GLU A 77 -5.56 7.84 11.74
N GLY A 78 -6.15 7.50 12.89
CA GLY A 78 -7.53 7.85 13.24
C GLY A 78 -8.62 6.96 12.63
N PHE A 79 -8.26 5.96 11.80
CA PHE A 79 -9.23 5.06 11.15
C PHE A 79 -8.89 3.58 11.38
N PRO A 80 -9.15 3.02 12.58
CA PRO A 80 -8.71 1.66 12.94
C PRO A 80 -9.33 0.56 12.06
N HIS A 81 -10.52 0.79 11.48
CA HIS A 81 -11.17 -0.17 10.58
C HIS A 81 -10.49 -0.29 9.20
N VAL A 82 -9.63 0.64 8.82
CA VAL A 82 -9.09 0.75 7.46
C VAL A 82 -8.05 -0.33 7.18
N VAL A 83 -7.13 -0.56 8.11
CA VAL A 83 -6.05 -1.55 7.92
C VAL A 83 -6.61 -2.97 7.70
N PRO A 84 -7.54 -3.49 8.52
CA PRO A 84 -8.17 -4.79 8.24
C PRO A 84 -8.87 -4.86 6.88
N LYS A 85 -9.59 -3.80 6.48
CA LYS A 85 -10.28 -3.73 5.19
C LYS A 85 -9.31 -3.73 4.00
N TYR A 86 -8.19 -3.01 4.09
CA TYR A 86 -7.14 -3.07 3.08
C TYR A 86 -6.50 -4.45 2.96
N ILE A 87 -6.21 -5.12 4.08
CA ILE A 87 -5.69 -6.50 4.06
C ILE A 87 -6.68 -7.44 3.36
N GLN A 88 -7.96 -7.37 3.72
CA GLN A 88 -9.01 -8.18 3.09
C GLN A 88 -9.10 -7.90 1.59
N ARG A 89 -9.11 -6.63 1.20
CA ARG A 89 -9.19 -6.23 -0.20
C ARG A 89 -7.97 -6.67 -1.01
N LEU A 90 -6.76 -6.52 -0.47
CA LEU A 90 -5.53 -6.98 -1.13
C LEU A 90 -5.51 -8.50 -1.31
N LYS A 91 -5.97 -9.27 -0.33
CA LYS A 91 -6.13 -10.73 -0.45
C LYS A 91 -7.13 -11.10 -1.56
N ALA A 92 -8.26 -10.38 -1.63
CA ALA A 92 -9.26 -10.58 -2.68
C ALA A 92 -8.71 -10.23 -4.08
N ILE A 93 -7.97 -9.11 -4.19
CA ILE A 93 -7.27 -8.74 -5.43
C ILE A 93 -6.30 -9.86 -5.83
N LYS A 94 -5.44 -10.31 -4.91
CA LYS A 94 -4.49 -11.40 -5.16
C LYS A 94 -5.18 -12.66 -5.70
N ALA A 95 -6.28 -13.08 -5.07
CA ALA A 95 -7.04 -14.26 -5.49
C ALA A 95 -7.69 -14.08 -6.87
N THR A 96 -8.13 -12.86 -7.19
CA THR A 96 -8.72 -12.52 -8.50
C THR A 96 -7.66 -12.53 -9.59
N LEU A 97 -6.48 -11.94 -9.32
CA LEU A 97 -5.36 -11.93 -10.26
C LEU A 97 -4.88 -13.34 -10.59
N GLY A 98 -4.85 -14.24 -9.59
CA GLY A 98 -4.47 -15.64 -9.80
C GLY A 98 -5.43 -16.47 -10.67
N GLN A 99 -6.59 -15.93 -11.04
CA GLN A 99 -7.56 -16.57 -11.94
C GLN A 99 -7.83 -15.72 -13.20
N SER A 100 -7.14 -14.59 -13.35
CA SER A 100 -7.40 -13.64 -14.41
C SER A 100 -6.59 -13.98 -15.65
N THR A 101 -7.27 -14.40 -16.72
CA THR A 101 -6.63 -14.60 -18.03
C THR A 101 -5.96 -13.33 -18.54
N PHE A 102 -6.53 -12.15 -18.26
CA PHE A 102 -5.89 -10.88 -18.59
C PHE A 102 -4.54 -10.76 -17.88
N PHE A 103 -4.50 -11.03 -16.58
CA PHE A 103 -3.26 -10.90 -15.81
C PHE A 103 -2.20 -11.88 -16.30
N GLU A 104 -2.56 -13.15 -16.45
CA GLU A 104 -1.68 -14.22 -16.93
C GLU A 104 -1.04 -13.94 -18.30
N THR A 105 -1.74 -13.19 -19.16
CA THR A 105 -1.31 -12.92 -20.55
C THR A 105 -0.70 -11.53 -20.76
N HIS A 106 -0.51 -10.75 -19.70
CA HIS A 106 -0.01 -9.38 -19.82
C HIS A 106 1.17 -9.10 -18.89
N GLU A 107 2.18 -8.41 -19.41
CA GLU A 107 3.21 -7.78 -18.59
C GLU A 107 2.65 -6.49 -17.95
N VAL A 108 2.48 -6.47 -16.63
CA VAL A 108 1.79 -5.37 -15.94
C VAL A 108 2.79 -4.37 -15.36
N ILE A 109 3.29 -3.47 -16.21
CA ILE A 109 4.28 -2.45 -15.83
C ILE A 109 3.63 -1.09 -15.59
N GLY A 110 4.09 -0.40 -14.54
CA GLY A 110 3.76 1.00 -14.31
C GLY A 110 2.31 1.28 -13.90
N SER A 111 1.55 0.24 -13.59
CA SER A 111 0.24 0.36 -12.95
C SER A 111 0.39 0.68 -11.46
N SER A 112 -0.70 1.11 -10.85
CA SER A 112 -0.74 1.47 -9.44
C SER A 112 -1.89 0.78 -8.71
N LEU A 113 -1.74 0.60 -7.40
CA LEU A 113 -2.85 0.32 -6.49
C LEU A 113 -3.27 1.65 -5.85
N LEU A 114 -4.50 2.07 -6.11
CA LEU A 114 -5.10 3.25 -5.50
C LEU A 114 -5.82 2.85 -4.22
N PHE A 115 -5.25 3.24 -3.08
CA PHE A 115 -5.85 3.07 -1.76
C PHE A 115 -6.70 4.30 -1.43
N VAL A 116 -7.96 4.09 -1.08
CA VAL A 116 -8.87 5.16 -0.66
C VAL A 116 -9.63 4.70 0.57
N HIS A 117 -9.73 5.59 1.55
CA HIS A 117 -10.55 5.38 2.72
C HIS A 117 -11.24 6.67 3.15
N ASP A 118 -12.30 6.47 3.92
CA ASP A 118 -13.03 7.52 4.61
C ASP A 118 -13.40 7.03 6.03
N ARG A 119 -14.24 7.79 6.72
CA ARG A 119 -14.69 7.49 8.08
C ARG A 119 -15.34 6.11 8.25
N TYR A 120 -15.86 5.51 7.19
CA TYR A 120 -16.63 4.27 7.24
C TYR A 120 -16.05 3.18 6.32
N ASN A 121 -15.45 3.54 5.20
CA ASN A 121 -15.08 2.65 4.11
C ASN A 121 -13.59 2.70 3.81
N ALA A 122 -13.08 1.61 3.26
CA ALA A 122 -11.72 1.51 2.75
C ALA A 122 -11.71 0.51 1.60
N ASN A 123 -11.05 0.87 0.50
CA ASN A 123 -10.98 0.02 -0.68
C ASN A 123 -9.71 0.30 -1.51
N VAL A 124 -9.39 -0.65 -2.40
CA VAL A 124 -8.20 -0.64 -3.25
C VAL A 124 -8.59 -1.04 -4.66
N TRP A 125 -8.08 -0.30 -5.64
CA TRP A 125 -8.27 -0.57 -7.08
C TRP A 125 -6.96 -0.56 -7.83
N LEU A 126 -6.88 -1.34 -8.90
CA LEU A 126 -5.79 -1.26 -9.86
C LEU A 126 -6.11 -0.15 -10.86
N ILE A 127 -5.15 0.71 -11.15
CA ILE A 127 -5.25 1.82 -12.10
C ILE A 127 -4.01 1.90 -12.99
N ASP A 128 -4.05 2.74 -14.01
CA ASP A 128 -2.92 3.07 -14.90
C ASP A 128 -2.35 1.89 -15.72
N PHE A 129 -3.19 1.25 -16.53
CA PHE A 129 -2.79 0.15 -17.43
C PHE A 129 -2.15 0.59 -18.76
N ALA A 130 -1.77 1.87 -18.89
CA ALA A 130 -1.30 2.43 -20.16
C ALA A 130 0.00 1.79 -20.69
N LYS A 131 0.76 1.12 -19.82
CA LYS A 131 1.98 0.37 -20.18
C LYS A 131 1.84 -1.14 -19.94
N THR A 132 0.63 -1.60 -19.68
CA THR A 132 0.34 -3.03 -19.61
C THR A 132 0.26 -3.55 -21.04
N ILE A 133 1.12 -4.51 -21.36
CA ILE A 133 1.27 -5.02 -22.73
C ILE A 133 1.00 -6.52 -22.76
N HIS A 134 0.41 -6.99 -23.86
CA HIS A 134 0.19 -8.42 -24.05
C HIS A 134 1.54 -9.14 -24.23
N LEU A 135 1.67 -10.32 -23.63
CA LEU A 135 2.85 -11.16 -23.76
C LEU A 135 2.95 -11.75 -25.18
N PRO A 136 4.17 -12.06 -25.66
CA PRO A 136 4.36 -12.89 -26.84
C PRO A 136 3.70 -14.27 -26.67
N ALA A 137 3.27 -14.90 -27.76
CA ALA A 137 2.46 -16.13 -27.74
C ALA A 137 3.11 -17.30 -26.96
N ASP A 138 4.45 -17.39 -26.97
CA ASP A 138 5.20 -18.47 -26.34
C ASP A 138 5.79 -18.08 -24.96
N VAL A 139 5.33 -16.96 -24.38
CA VAL A 139 5.82 -16.44 -23.11
C VAL A 139 4.74 -16.55 -22.05
N THR A 140 5.07 -17.23 -20.97
CA THR A 140 4.27 -17.30 -19.75
C THR A 140 5.07 -16.77 -18.58
N ILE A 141 4.47 -15.95 -17.74
CA ILE A 141 5.10 -15.38 -16.55
C ILE A 141 4.32 -15.73 -15.29
N SER A 142 5.01 -15.74 -14.15
CA SER A 142 4.43 -16.05 -12.85
C SER A 142 3.95 -14.81 -12.08
N HIS A 143 4.41 -13.62 -12.49
CA HIS A 143 4.30 -12.34 -11.76
C HIS A 143 4.89 -12.35 -10.35
N ASN A 144 5.51 -13.46 -9.95
CA ASN A 144 6.02 -13.72 -8.61
C ASN A 144 7.53 -14.02 -8.64
N SER A 145 8.16 -13.85 -9.80
CA SER A 145 9.61 -13.95 -9.97
C SER A 145 10.22 -12.58 -10.21
N LYS A 146 11.53 -12.46 -9.96
CA LYS A 146 12.25 -11.21 -10.23
C LYS A 146 12.37 -10.99 -11.74
N TRP A 147 12.16 -9.76 -12.17
CA TRP A 147 12.45 -9.33 -13.54
C TRP A 147 13.92 -9.58 -13.88
N LYS A 148 14.15 -10.10 -15.10
CA LYS A 148 15.46 -10.22 -15.73
C LYS A 148 15.29 -9.88 -17.20
N VAL A 149 16.35 -9.38 -17.83
CA VAL A 149 16.33 -9.09 -19.27
C VAL A 149 15.86 -10.33 -20.05
N GLY A 150 14.75 -10.19 -20.77
CA GLY A 150 14.16 -11.23 -21.63
C GLY A 150 13.16 -12.18 -20.97
N ASN A 151 12.95 -12.14 -19.64
CA ASN A 151 11.99 -13.05 -18.99
C ASN A 151 10.56 -12.51 -18.86
N HIS A 152 10.33 -11.22 -19.17
CA HIS A 152 9.04 -10.54 -19.09
C HIS A 152 8.36 -10.53 -17.71
N GLU A 153 9.05 -10.93 -16.64
CA GLU A 153 8.46 -10.96 -15.29
C GLU A 153 8.30 -9.55 -14.72
N ASP A 154 7.12 -9.19 -14.26
CA ASP A 154 6.88 -7.85 -13.69
C ASP A 154 7.04 -7.80 -12.16
N GLY A 155 7.07 -8.95 -11.48
CA GLY A 155 7.15 -9.03 -10.02
C GLY A 155 5.91 -8.47 -9.31
N TYR A 156 4.77 -8.32 -9.99
CA TYR A 156 3.59 -7.65 -9.44
C TYR A 156 3.02 -8.35 -8.19
N LEU A 157 3.02 -9.69 -8.17
CA LEU A 157 2.59 -10.47 -7.01
C LEU A 157 3.60 -10.41 -5.85
N ILE A 158 4.90 -10.16 -6.12
CA ILE A 158 5.88 -9.87 -5.07
C ILE A 158 5.44 -8.61 -4.32
N GLY A 159 5.07 -7.56 -5.07
CA GLY A 159 4.55 -6.31 -4.53
C GLY A 159 3.31 -6.50 -3.65
N ILE A 160 2.28 -7.18 -4.16
CA ILE A 160 1.06 -7.47 -3.41
C ILE A 160 1.33 -8.29 -2.15
N ASN A 161 2.17 -9.33 -2.25
CA ASN A 161 2.51 -10.17 -1.10
C ASN A 161 3.20 -9.36 0.00
N ASN A 162 4.12 -8.46 -0.37
CA ASN A 162 4.81 -7.61 0.58
C ASN A 162 3.90 -6.54 1.18
N LEU A 163 3.00 -5.93 0.38
CA LEU A 163 1.97 -5.03 0.88
C LEU A 163 1.10 -5.69 1.95
N ILE A 164 0.60 -6.91 1.69
CA ILE A 164 -0.21 -7.67 2.67
C ILE A 164 0.59 -7.89 3.96
N LYS A 165 1.84 -8.36 3.87
CA LYS A 165 2.70 -8.60 5.03
C LYS A 165 2.94 -7.31 5.84
N ILE A 166 3.16 -6.19 5.15
CA ILE A 166 3.39 -4.90 5.79
C ILE A 166 2.14 -4.41 6.50
N PHE A 167 0.96 -4.46 5.85
CA PHE A 167 -0.28 -4.07 6.51
C PHE A 167 -0.64 -4.98 7.69
N MET A 168 -0.33 -6.28 7.61
CA MET A 168 -0.48 -7.18 8.76
C MET A 168 0.42 -6.75 9.93
N ALA A 169 1.69 -6.42 9.66
CA ALA A 169 2.59 -5.89 10.70
C ALA A 169 2.14 -4.53 11.24
N VAL A 170 1.53 -3.67 10.40
CA VAL A 170 0.92 -2.42 10.86
C VAL A 170 -0.26 -2.70 11.80
N LEU A 171 -1.11 -3.68 11.45
CA LEU A 171 -2.25 -4.09 12.28
C LEU A 171 -1.82 -4.62 13.65
N GLU A 172 -0.80 -5.47 13.69
CA GLU A 172 -0.23 -6.01 14.94
C GLU A 172 0.34 -4.92 15.85
N ASN A 173 0.80 -3.81 15.28
CA ASN A 173 1.36 -2.67 16.00
C ASN A 173 0.32 -1.58 16.32
N GLN A 174 -0.96 -1.75 15.95
CA GLN A 174 -1.99 -0.78 16.35
C GLN A 174 -2.32 -0.97 17.85
N PRO A 175 -2.44 0.12 18.63
CA PRO A 175 -2.85 0.03 20.02
C PRO A 175 -4.23 -0.63 20.08
N ILE A 176 -4.35 -1.68 20.89
CA ILE A 176 -5.63 -2.33 21.17
C ILE A 176 -6.55 -1.27 21.75
N CYS A 177 -7.65 -0.95 21.06
CA CYS A 177 -8.73 -0.17 21.65
C CYS A 177 -9.38 -1.07 22.71
N VAL A 178 -8.92 -0.94 23.97
CA VAL A 178 -9.63 -1.50 25.11
C VAL A 178 -10.89 -0.65 25.25
N SER A 179 -11.99 -1.11 24.64
CA SER A 179 -13.31 -0.62 25.01
C SER A 179 -13.48 -0.83 26.52
N PRO A 180 -13.85 0.19 27.31
CA PRO A 180 -14.23 -0.02 28.70
C PRO A 180 -15.28 -1.14 28.76
N PRO A 181 -15.25 -2.02 29.78
CA PRO A 181 -16.31 -2.99 29.95
C PRO A 181 -17.66 -2.25 29.96
N LEU A 182 -18.65 -2.81 29.26
CA LEU A 182 -20.03 -2.31 29.36
C LEU A 182 -20.41 -2.30 30.84
N ASN A 183 -20.55 -1.11 31.44
CA ASN A 183 -21.27 -0.99 32.70
C ASN A 183 -22.73 -1.33 32.38
N LEU A 184 -23.09 -2.60 32.56
CA LEU A 184 -24.47 -3.00 32.74
C LEU A 184 -24.88 -2.44 34.09
N GLU A 185 -25.47 -1.24 34.12
CA GLU A 185 -26.19 -0.78 35.30
C GLU A 185 -27.28 -1.82 35.59
N GLU A 186 -27.24 -2.41 36.79
CA GLU A 186 -28.30 -3.32 37.24
C GLU A 186 -29.64 -2.57 37.18
N PRO A 187 -30.71 -3.20 36.68
CA PRO A 187 -32.00 -2.55 36.57
C PRO A 187 -32.47 -2.10 37.96
N SER A 188 -32.83 -0.82 38.06
CA SER A 188 -33.46 -0.24 39.25
C SER A 188 -34.63 -1.11 39.71
N ILE A 189 -34.52 -1.65 40.92
CA ILE A 189 -35.58 -2.41 41.57
C ILE A 189 -36.76 -1.46 41.80
N ALA A 190 -37.86 -1.67 41.08
CA ALA A 190 -39.09 -0.94 41.29
C ALA A 190 -39.62 -1.19 42.72
N PRO A 191 -40.11 -0.16 43.43
CA PRO A 191 -40.63 -0.34 44.78
C PRO A 191 -41.93 -1.14 44.75
N THR A 192 -41.99 -2.17 45.60
CA THR A 192 -43.20 -2.97 45.85
C THR A 192 -44.22 -2.15 46.65
N PRO A 193 -45.52 -2.16 46.26
CA PRO A 193 -46.56 -1.46 47.00
C PRO A 193 -47.10 -2.31 48.15
N LYS A 194 -46.78 -1.94 49.40
CA LYS A 194 -47.42 -2.25 50.71
C LYS A 194 -46.43 -1.70 51.76
N GLU A 195 -46.71 -0.70 52.58
CA GLU A 195 -47.79 -0.56 53.55
C GLU A 195 -48.19 0.93 53.69
N LYS A 196 -49.44 1.25 53.33
CA LYS A 196 -50.17 2.37 53.94
C LYS A 196 -51.13 1.75 54.93
N LEU A 197 -50.72 1.61 56.19
CA LEU A 197 -51.63 1.53 57.32
C LEU A 197 -50.80 1.79 58.59
N GLU A 198 -51.40 2.58 59.48
CA GLU A 198 -50.95 2.91 60.84
C GLU A 198 -49.95 4.07 60.96
N ASN A 199 -50.52 5.28 61.09
CA ASN A 199 -50.34 6.12 62.27
C ASN A 199 -51.35 7.27 62.21
N THR A 200 -52.54 7.01 62.75
CA THR A 200 -53.35 8.01 63.48
C THR A 200 -52.68 8.33 64.80
#